data_AF-A0A9E9CAY2-F1
#
_entry.id   AF-A0A9E9CAY2-F1
#
_cell.length_a   1.000
_cell.length_b   1.000
_cell.length_c   1.000
_cell.angle_alpha   90.00
_cell.angle_beta   90.00
_cell.angle_gamma   90.00
#
_symmetry.space_group_name_H-M   'P 1'
#
loop_
_entity.id
_entity.type
_entity.pdbx_description
1 polymer ?
#
loop_
_entity_poly.entity_id
_entity_poly.type
_entity_poly.pdbx_seq_one_letter_code
_entity_poly.pdbx_strand_id
1 'polypeptide(L)'
;MSQPERSQGRSNLVGVGMAVTGLIGVWILPGLAQVTTPQPDLNGNYRRNQAARVGQVASPLSPGSLWQVISPGLNCRRGAGLEYDIVRQFEQGQLLQADVGRGGSDEVLINATDRRGNPWMRVRSPIGESYDCYVRAHRRYIQPYAGE
;
A
#
# COMPACT_ATOMS: atom_id res chain seq x y z
N MET A 1 12.70 13.28 -70.72
CA MET A 1 12.71 14.41 -71.68
C MET A 1 13.19 15.63 -70.90
N SER A 2 14.30 16.23 -71.36
CA SER A 2 14.83 17.56 -71.02
C SER A 2 15.44 17.82 -69.64
N GLN A 3 16.78 17.73 -69.58
CA GLN A 3 17.62 18.71 -68.86
C GLN A 3 17.64 20.02 -69.67
N PRO A 4 18.00 21.21 -69.11
CA PRO A 4 19.42 21.58 -68.96
C PRO A 4 19.78 22.54 -67.79
N GLU A 5 21.11 22.58 -67.51
CA GLU A 5 22.02 23.72 -67.21
C GLU A 5 21.46 25.04 -66.65
N ARG A 6 22.10 25.87 -65.81
CA ARG A 6 23.48 26.19 -65.38
C ARG A 6 23.28 27.11 -64.15
N SER A 7 24.22 27.29 -63.21
CA SER A 7 25.25 28.33 -63.33
C SER A 7 25.97 28.47 -61.98
N GLN A 8 27.27 28.67 -62.08
CA GLN A 8 28.25 28.84 -61.02
C GLN A 8 28.09 30.14 -60.24
N GLY A 9 28.54 30.12 -58.97
CA GLY A 9 28.79 31.31 -58.16
C GLY A 9 29.70 30.99 -56.98
N ARG A 10 31.01 31.17 -57.18
CA ARG A 10 32.05 31.17 -56.13
C ARG A 10 31.76 32.26 -55.09
N SER A 11 32.04 32.01 -53.82
CA SER A 11 33.13 32.71 -53.08
C SER A 11 33.18 32.30 -51.60
N ASN A 12 34.43 32.18 -51.14
CA ASN A 12 34.88 31.91 -49.79
C ASN A 12 34.41 32.98 -48.80
N LEU A 13 34.21 32.64 -47.52
CA LEU A 13 35.01 33.14 -46.40
C LEU A 13 34.50 32.60 -45.05
N VAL A 14 35.43 31.97 -44.33
CA VAL A 14 35.72 32.12 -42.89
C VAL A 14 34.54 32.34 -41.93
N GLY A 15 34.34 31.37 -41.05
CA GLY A 15 33.53 31.55 -39.85
C GLY A 15 33.52 30.31 -38.99
N VAL A 16 34.59 30.10 -38.22
CA VAL A 16 34.61 29.16 -37.10
C VAL A 16 33.56 29.63 -36.10
N GLY A 17 32.53 28.82 -35.91
CA GLY A 17 31.53 29.00 -34.88
C GLY A 17 30.98 27.64 -34.49
N MET A 18 31.70 26.93 -33.61
CA MET A 18 31.13 25.79 -32.89
C MET A 18 30.02 26.32 -31.97
N ALA A 19 28.80 26.36 -32.48
CA ALA A 19 27.62 26.38 -31.63
C ALA A 19 27.42 24.95 -31.12
N VAL A 20 27.93 24.67 -29.92
CA VAL A 20 27.60 23.48 -29.16
C VAL A 20 26.13 23.61 -28.77
N THR A 21 25.23 23.07 -29.60
CA THR A 21 23.85 22.79 -29.22
C THR A 21 23.87 21.64 -28.22
N GLY A 22 24.08 22.01 -26.95
CA GLY A 22 23.88 21.11 -25.83
C GLY A 22 22.42 20.69 -25.79
N LEU A 23 22.13 19.49 -26.26
CA LEU A 23 20.89 18.79 -25.96
C LEU A 23 20.82 18.64 -24.44
N ILE A 24 20.05 19.51 -23.77
CA ILE A 24 19.69 19.32 -22.36
C ILE A 24 18.73 18.13 -22.33
N GLY A 25 19.30 16.93 -22.27
CA GLY A 25 18.56 15.71 -22.00
C GLY A 25 18.01 15.79 -20.59
N VAL A 26 16.71 16.06 -20.49
CA VAL A 26 15.97 15.94 -19.23
C VAL A 26 15.82 14.45 -18.94
N TRP A 27 16.72 13.92 -18.10
CA TRP A 27 16.58 12.59 -17.56
C TRP A 27 15.48 12.60 -16.51
N ILE A 28 14.26 12.23 -16.92
CA ILE A 28 13.17 11.95 -15.99
C ILE A 28 13.54 10.65 -15.26
N LEU A 29 14.04 10.76 -14.02
CA LEU A 29 14.19 9.59 -13.16
C LEU A 29 12.80 9.09 -12.77
N PRO A 30 12.44 7.83 -13.06
CA PRO A 30 11.18 7.27 -12.58
C PRO A 30 11.21 7.24 -11.05
N GLY A 31 10.34 8.03 -10.42
CA GLY A 31 10.17 8.02 -8.98
C GLY A 31 9.59 6.68 -8.54
N LEU A 32 10.36 5.89 -7.80
CA LEU A 32 9.85 4.69 -7.14
C LEU A 32 8.89 5.12 -6.02
N ALA A 33 7.59 4.89 -6.22
CA ALA A 33 6.60 5.04 -5.16
C ALA A 33 6.93 4.05 -4.03
N GLN A 34 7.38 4.57 -2.88
CA GLN A 34 7.64 3.77 -1.69
C GLN A 34 6.29 3.33 -1.13
N VAL A 35 6.01 2.03 -1.16
CA VAL A 35 4.87 1.45 -0.44
C VAL A 35 5.16 1.65 1.06
N THR A 36 4.51 2.63 1.68
CA THR A 36 4.68 2.89 3.11
C THR A 36 4.16 1.70 3.90
N THR A 37 5.07 0.97 4.53
CA THR A 37 4.72 -0.02 5.54
C THR A 37 4.00 0.69 6.69
N PRO A 38 2.87 0.17 7.17
CA PRO A 38 2.14 0.78 8.28
C PRO A 38 3.05 0.81 9.52
N GLN A 39 3.38 2.02 9.96
CA GLN A 39 4.15 2.23 11.18
C GLN A 39 3.18 2.36 12.36
N PRO A 40 3.42 1.64 13.47
CA PRO A 40 2.64 1.86 14.68
C PRO A 40 2.96 3.24 15.27
N ASP A 41 2.01 3.82 16.02
CA ASP A 41 2.28 5.04 16.80
C ASP A 41 3.30 4.80 17.94
N LEU A 42 3.63 5.86 18.69
CA LEU A 42 4.57 5.78 19.82
C LEU A 42 4.13 4.77 20.90
N ASN A 43 2.84 4.48 20.98
CA ASN A 43 2.27 3.50 21.91
C ASN A 43 2.18 2.10 21.30
N GLY A 44 2.66 1.90 20.07
CA GLY A 44 2.63 0.63 19.38
C GLY A 44 1.32 0.32 18.65
N ASN A 45 0.42 1.29 18.48
CA ASN A 45 -0.89 1.06 17.87
C ASN A 45 -0.89 1.26 16.35
N TYR A 46 -1.59 0.37 15.65
CA TYR A 46 -1.87 0.55 14.23
C TYR A 46 -3.22 1.25 14.05
N ARG A 47 -3.19 2.55 13.69
CA ARG A 47 -4.40 3.34 13.41
C ARG A 47 -5.01 3.03 12.05
N ARG A 48 -4.22 2.50 11.14
CA ARG A 48 -4.60 2.21 9.76
C ARG A 48 -4.39 0.75 9.41
N ASN A 49 -5.15 0.29 8.43
CA ASN A 49 -5.21 -1.10 7.96
C ASN A 49 -4.29 -1.42 6.80
N GLN A 50 -3.68 -0.42 6.17
CA GLN A 50 -2.77 -0.61 5.04
C GLN A 50 -1.58 -1.49 5.43
N ALA A 51 -1.21 -2.43 4.57
CA ALA A 51 0.05 -3.16 4.60
C ALA A 51 0.60 -3.26 3.17
N ALA A 52 1.87 -3.63 3.04
CA ALA A 52 2.52 -3.75 1.73
C ALA A 52 1.98 -4.92 0.87
N ARG A 53 1.29 -5.87 1.50
CA ARG A 53 0.70 -7.04 0.86
C ARG A 53 -0.80 -7.04 1.05
N VAL A 54 -1.52 -7.41 -0.01
CA VAL A 54 -2.96 -7.61 0.02
C VAL A 54 -3.28 -9.08 -0.22
N GLY A 55 -4.33 -9.57 0.43
CA GLY A 55 -4.80 -10.94 0.25
C GLY A 55 -5.51 -11.13 -1.09
N GLN A 56 -5.88 -12.36 -1.41
CA GLN A 56 -6.69 -12.68 -2.57
C GLN A 56 -8.14 -12.87 -2.12
N VAL A 57 -9.08 -12.19 -2.76
CA VAL A 57 -10.51 -12.39 -2.48
C VAL A 57 -11.28 -12.50 -3.78
N ALA A 58 -12.30 -13.37 -3.77
CA ALA A 58 -13.25 -13.43 -4.85
C ALA A 58 -14.12 -12.16 -4.85
N SER A 59 -14.49 -11.70 -6.04
CA SER A 59 -15.50 -10.66 -6.24
C SER A 59 -16.79 -11.07 -5.50
N PRO A 60 -17.45 -10.16 -4.74
CA PRO A 60 -17.40 -8.70 -4.84
C PRO A 60 -16.54 -7.98 -3.79
N LEU A 61 -15.66 -8.67 -3.06
CA LEU A 61 -14.87 -8.02 -2.01
C LEU A 61 -13.62 -7.36 -2.58
N SER A 62 -13.24 -6.19 -2.04
CA SER A 62 -11.93 -5.60 -2.30
C SER A 62 -10.86 -6.29 -1.45
N PRO A 63 -9.70 -6.67 -2.01
CA PRO A 63 -8.65 -7.30 -1.24
C PRO A 63 -8.12 -6.35 -0.15
N GLY A 64 -8.19 -6.81 1.09
CA GLY A 64 -7.61 -6.13 2.22
C GLY A 64 -6.14 -6.48 2.42
N SER A 65 -5.47 -5.67 3.23
CA SER A 65 -4.07 -5.86 3.62
C SER A 65 -3.88 -7.10 4.51
N LEU A 66 -2.73 -7.78 4.35
CA LEU A 66 -2.39 -8.96 5.13
C LEU A 66 -1.61 -8.61 6.40
N TRP A 67 -2.00 -9.27 7.48
CA TRP A 67 -1.43 -9.13 8.81
C TRP A 67 -1.12 -10.50 9.37
N GLN A 68 -0.05 -10.62 10.14
CA GLN A 68 0.35 -11.85 10.81
C GLN A 68 0.19 -11.69 12.33
N VAL A 69 -0.35 -12.73 12.98
CA VAL A 69 -0.39 -12.81 14.43
C VAL A 69 1.00 -13.16 14.96
N ILE A 70 1.52 -12.37 15.89
CA ILE A 70 2.85 -12.58 16.48
C ILE A 70 2.81 -12.95 17.96
N SER A 71 1.69 -12.74 18.63
CA SER A 71 1.47 -13.22 19.99
C SER A 71 1.08 -14.70 20.01
N PRO A 72 1.35 -15.45 21.10
CA PRO A 72 0.94 -16.85 21.23
C PRO A 72 -0.56 -17.10 21.02
N GLY A 73 -1.39 -16.11 21.40
CA GLY A 73 -2.82 -16.14 21.13
C GLY A 73 -3.38 -14.73 21.00
N LEU A 74 -4.32 -14.55 20.06
CA LEU A 74 -4.99 -13.28 19.80
C LEU A 74 -6.51 -13.46 19.77
N ASN A 75 -7.18 -12.86 20.74
CA ASN A 75 -8.64 -12.90 20.80
C ASN A 75 -9.27 -12.03 19.70
N CYS A 76 -10.26 -12.60 19.02
CA CYS A 76 -11.18 -11.89 18.16
C CYS A 76 -12.51 -11.71 18.88
N ARG A 77 -12.99 -10.47 18.95
CA ARG A 77 -14.18 -10.10 19.71
C ARG A 77 -15.30 -9.62 18.82
N ARG A 78 -16.55 -9.72 19.28
CA ARG A 78 -17.74 -9.23 18.54
C ARG A 78 -17.72 -7.73 18.25
N GLY A 79 -16.95 -6.96 19.00
CA GLY A 79 -16.83 -5.51 18.84
C GLY A 79 -15.45 -4.97 19.18
N ALA A 80 -15.25 -3.69 18.88
CA ALA A 80 -14.01 -2.97 19.09
C ALA A 80 -13.83 -2.56 20.56
N GLY A 81 -13.43 -3.50 21.42
CA GLY A 81 -13.25 -3.25 22.85
C GLY A 81 -13.03 -4.53 23.66
N LEU A 82 -12.57 -4.37 24.90
CA LEU A 82 -12.35 -5.51 25.82
C LEU A 82 -13.64 -6.02 26.45
N GLU A 83 -14.69 -5.20 26.44
CA GLU A 83 -16.02 -5.47 26.99
C GLU A 83 -16.85 -6.44 26.12
N TYR A 84 -16.47 -6.66 24.87
CA TYR A 84 -17.20 -7.54 23.95
C TYR A 84 -16.74 -8.99 24.07
N ASP A 85 -17.67 -9.93 23.88
CA ASP A 85 -17.39 -11.38 23.92
C ASP A 85 -16.27 -11.78 22.94
N ILE A 86 -15.45 -12.75 23.36
CA ILE A 86 -14.51 -13.44 22.50
C ILE A 86 -15.28 -14.49 21.70
N VAL A 87 -15.20 -14.43 20.37
CA VAL A 87 -15.87 -15.38 19.46
C VAL A 87 -14.90 -16.31 18.73
N ARG A 88 -13.62 -15.95 18.74
CA ARG A 88 -12.54 -16.72 18.12
C ARG A 88 -11.22 -16.37 18.79
N GLN A 89 -10.27 -17.28 18.74
CA GLN A 89 -8.87 -17.01 19.06
C GLN A 89 -8.01 -17.42 17.86
N PHE A 90 -7.02 -16.58 17.54
CA PHE A 90 -6.02 -16.87 16.52
C PHE A 90 -4.70 -17.26 17.17
N GLU A 91 -3.97 -18.12 16.50
CA GLU A 91 -2.67 -18.63 16.93
C GLU A 91 -1.53 -17.81 16.33
N GLN A 92 -0.36 -17.88 16.96
CA GLN A 92 0.85 -17.27 16.42
C GLN A 92 1.14 -17.77 15.00
N GLY A 93 1.56 -16.87 14.11
CA GLY A 93 1.87 -17.16 12.72
C GLY A 93 0.66 -17.12 11.77
N GLN A 94 -0.58 -17.19 12.29
CA GLN A 94 -1.76 -17.12 11.43
C GLN A 94 -1.84 -15.80 10.67
N LEU A 95 -2.25 -15.89 9.40
CA LEU A 95 -2.52 -14.76 8.54
C LEU A 95 -3.97 -14.30 8.67
N LEU A 96 -4.13 -12.99 8.76
CA LEU A 96 -5.41 -12.29 8.80
C LEU A 96 -5.45 -11.31 7.63
N GLN A 97 -6.66 -11.07 7.10
CA GLN A 97 -6.88 -9.99 6.17
C GLN A 97 -7.69 -8.90 6.85
N ALA A 98 -7.23 -7.64 6.77
CA ALA A 98 -8.01 -6.50 7.24
C ALA A 98 -9.26 -6.35 6.36
N ASP A 99 -10.43 -6.21 6.98
CA ASP A 99 -11.66 -6.02 6.23
C ASP A 99 -11.85 -4.54 5.86
N VAL A 100 -11.59 -4.21 4.60
CA VAL A 100 -11.61 -2.85 4.06
C VAL A 100 -12.94 -2.49 3.39
N GLY A 101 -14.03 -3.23 3.70
CA GLY A 101 -15.40 -2.93 3.26
C GLY A 101 -15.58 -2.73 1.75
N ARG A 102 -16.74 -2.14 1.37
CA ARG A 102 -17.10 -1.74 -0.01
C ARG A 102 -17.39 -0.24 -0.05
N GLY A 103 -16.47 0.58 0.44
CA GLY A 103 -16.60 2.04 0.43
C GLY A 103 -15.33 2.65 -0.12
N GLY A 104 -15.39 3.31 -1.26
CA GLY A 104 -14.22 3.94 -1.90
C GLY A 104 -13.71 5.20 -1.18
N SER A 105 -13.96 5.35 0.12
CA SER A 105 -13.49 6.45 0.95
C SER A 105 -12.36 6.00 1.88
N ASP A 106 -11.46 6.93 2.23
CA ASP A 106 -10.31 6.68 3.13
C ASP A 106 -10.71 6.16 4.52
N GLU A 107 -11.98 6.29 4.88
CA GLU A 107 -12.56 5.85 6.16
C GLU A 107 -12.40 4.35 6.38
N VAL A 108 -12.41 3.53 5.32
CA VAL A 108 -12.34 2.06 5.48
C VAL A 108 -10.91 1.56 5.76
N LEU A 109 -9.93 2.45 5.67
CA LEU A 109 -8.55 2.17 6.06
C LEU A 109 -8.26 2.51 7.52
N ILE A 110 -9.20 3.08 8.26
CA ILE A 110 -9.01 3.50 9.66
C ILE A 110 -9.59 2.43 10.59
N ASN A 111 -8.83 2.07 11.62
CA ASN A 111 -9.30 1.15 12.64
C ASN A 111 -10.32 1.80 13.57
N ALA A 112 -11.38 1.04 13.88
CA ALA A 112 -12.32 1.40 14.94
C ALA A 112 -11.57 1.56 16.26
N THR A 113 -12.02 2.46 17.12
CA THR A 113 -11.41 2.68 18.43
C THR A 113 -12.38 2.37 19.56
N ASP A 114 -11.88 1.77 20.64
CA ASP A 114 -12.65 1.63 21.86
C ASP A 114 -12.78 2.95 22.62
N ARG A 115 -13.50 2.94 23.75
CA ARG A 115 -13.69 4.12 24.63
C ARG A 115 -12.40 4.72 25.19
N ARG A 116 -11.28 3.98 25.14
CA ARG A 116 -9.95 4.41 25.59
C ARG A 116 -9.07 4.87 24.42
N GLY A 117 -9.63 4.94 23.21
CA GLY A 117 -8.90 5.35 22.01
C GLY A 117 -7.93 4.28 21.51
N ASN A 118 -8.06 3.02 21.91
CA ASN A 118 -7.24 1.93 21.39
C ASN A 118 -7.82 1.43 20.07
N PRO A 119 -7.02 1.25 19.00
CA PRO A 119 -7.54 0.74 17.74
C PRO A 119 -7.76 -0.78 17.73
N TRP A 120 -8.81 -1.18 17.03
CA TRP A 120 -9.30 -2.53 16.82
C TRP A 120 -9.56 -2.74 15.34
N MET A 121 -8.96 -3.79 14.80
CA MET A 121 -9.00 -4.13 13.38
C MET A 121 -10.07 -5.16 13.12
N ARG A 122 -11.01 -4.83 12.23
CA ARG A 122 -11.96 -5.81 11.70
C ARG A 122 -11.20 -6.74 10.76
N VAL A 123 -11.33 -8.04 10.99
CA VAL A 123 -10.57 -9.04 10.24
C VAL A 123 -11.47 -10.08 9.60
N ARG A 124 -10.95 -10.68 8.54
CA ARG A 124 -11.54 -11.80 7.82
C ARG A 124 -10.43 -12.78 7.42
N SER A 125 -10.80 -13.93 6.88
CA SER A 125 -9.84 -14.92 6.44
C SER A 125 -8.98 -14.40 5.28
N PRO A 126 -7.78 -14.96 5.05
CA PRO A 126 -6.93 -14.59 3.92
C PRO A 126 -7.61 -14.73 2.54
N ILE A 127 -8.65 -15.57 2.45
CA ILE A 127 -9.44 -15.82 1.23
C ILE A 127 -10.76 -15.01 1.18
N GLY A 128 -11.02 -14.17 2.19
CA GLY A 128 -12.15 -13.23 2.21
C GLY A 128 -13.38 -13.66 2.99
N GLU A 129 -13.36 -14.80 3.68
CA GLU A 129 -14.45 -15.25 4.55
C GLU A 129 -14.55 -14.35 5.79
N SER A 130 -15.67 -13.67 5.97
CA SER A 130 -15.90 -12.80 7.12
C SER A 130 -15.88 -13.60 8.42
N TYR A 131 -15.07 -13.17 9.39
CA TYR A 131 -15.15 -13.65 10.76
C TYR A 131 -16.12 -12.83 11.62
N ASP A 132 -16.58 -11.69 11.10
CA ASP A 132 -17.39 -10.69 11.81
C ASP A 132 -16.89 -10.37 13.23
N CYS A 133 -15.58 -10.12 13.34
CA CYS A 133 -14.94 -9.88 14.62
C CYS A 133 -13.74 -8.92 14.51
N TYR A 134 -13.28 -8.44 15.66
CA TYR A 134 -12.25 -7.43 15.81
C TYR A 134 -11.08 -7.95 16.65
N VAL A 135 -9.86 -7.68 16.22
CA VAL A 135 -8.63 -7.94 16.97
C VAL A 135 -7.97 -6.64 17.42
N ARG A 136 -7.18 -6.69 18.49
CA ARG A 136 -6.45 -5.51 18.98
C ARG A 136 -5.32 -5.13 18.00
N ALA A 137 -5.41 -3.94 17.41
CA ALA A 137 -4.45 -3.45 16.42
C ALA A 137 -3.21 -2.84 17.08
N HIS A 138 -2.28 -3.69 17.54
CA HIS A 138 -1.07 -3.25 18.24
C HIS A 138 0.11 -4.16 17.91
N ARG A 139 1.31 -3.59 17.80
CA ARG A 139 2.60 -4.25 17.47
C ARG A 139 3.05 -5.37 18.41
N ARG A 140 2.31 -5.67 19.47
CA ARG A 140 2.57 -6.78 20.39
C ARG A 140 1.75 -8.03 20.05
N TYR A 141 0.75 -7.88 19.19
CA TYR A 141 -0.21 -8.91 18.83
C TYR A 141 -0.18 -9.24 17.35
N ILE A 142 -0.04 -8.21 16.51
CA ILE A 142 -0.02 -8.36 15.05
C ILE A 142 1.10 -7.52 14.43
N GLN A 143 1.49 -7.90 13.22
CA GLN A 143 2.38 -7.12 12.37
C GLN A 143 1.94 -7.19 10.90
N PRO A 144 2.35 -6.23 10.06
CA PRO A 144 2.11 -6.29 8.62
C PRO A 144 2.85 -7.49 8.03
N TYR A 145 2.18 -8.27 7.17
CA TYR A 145 2.84 -9.41 6.52
C TYR A 145 3.73 -8.94 5.36
N ALA A 146 5.02 -9.25 5.42
CA ALA A 146 6.00 -8.86 4.41
C ALA A 146 6.12 -9.88 3.24
N GLY A 147 5.68 -11.13 3.47
CA GLY A 147 6.04 -12.27 2.61
C GLY A 147 7.34 -12.94 3.07
N GLU A 148 7.53 -14.18 2.63
CA GLU A 148 8.84 -14.86 2.60
C GLU A 148 9.56 -14.57 1.28
#